data_AF-A0A9P5X7P5-F1
#
_entry.id   AF-A0A9P5X7P5-F1
#
_cell.length_a   1.000
_cell.length_b   1.000
_cell.length_c   1.000
_cell.angle_alpha   90.00
_cell.angle_beta   90.00
_cell.angle_gamma   90.00
#
_symmetry.space_group_name_H-M   'P 1'
#
loop_
_entity.id
_entity.type
_entity.pdbx_description
1 polymer ?
#
loop_
_entity_poly.entity_id
_entity_poly.type
_entity_poly.pdbx_seq_one_letter_code
_entity_poly.pdbx_strand_id
1 'polypeptide(L)'
;MVYRHIFIPWIQDELNTFHDQINYNHKHHNQHKIQPQGPPHDIYFHPNLYKSSDFWVNIDPQHLAQVCEAYAPSTDPMFTLVPPAFADAANAFIQELGIDAINLNNVWDTFKNIC
;
A
#
# COMPACT_ATOMS: atom_id res chain seq x y z
N MET A 1 14.76 13.08 -7.55
CA MET A 1 14.29 12.00 -8.45
C MET A 1 14.83 10.64 -8.00
N VAL A 2 16.14 10.51 -7.75
CA VAL A 2 16.76 9.28 -7.18
C VAL A 2 16.03 8.77 -5.93
N TYR A 3 15.75 9.66 -4.96
CA TYR A 3 15.03 9.29 -3.74
C TYR A 3 13.66 8.65 -4.04
N ARG A 4 12.88 9.24 -4.95
CA ARG A 4 11.55 8.73 -5.31
C ARG A 4 11.64 7.38 -6.00
N HIS A 5 12.64 7.19 -6.87
CA HIS A 5 12.89 5.95 -7.60
C HIS A 5 13.24 4.79 -6.66
N ILE A 6 14.02 5.06 -5.60
CA ILE A 6 14.54 4.03 -4.69
C ILE A 6 13.60 3.78 -3.51
N PHE A 7 13.21 4.84 -2.80
CA PHE A 7 12.52 4.69 -1.52
C PHE A 7 11.03 4.43 -1.65
N ILE A 8 10.34 4.98 -2.65
CA ILE A 8 8.88 4.80 -2.76
C ILE A 8 8.54 3.33 -3.07
N PRO A 9 9.18 2.65 -4.05
CA PRO A 9 8.94 1.23 -4.28
C PRO A 9 9.33 0.37 -3.08
N TRP A 10 10.46 0.66 -2.44
CA TRP A 10 10.89 -0.07 -1.24
C TRP A 10 9.89 0.06 -0.08
N ILE A 11 9.41 1.27 0.22
CA ILE A 11 8.39 1.48 1.27
C ILE A 11 7.09 0.75 0.90
N GLN A 12 6.70 0.77 -0.36
CA GLN A 12 5.50 0.06 -0.81
C GLN A 12 5.62 -1.45 -0.58
N ASP A 13 6.78 -2.03 -0.87
CA ASP A 13 7.04 -3.47 -0.66
C ASP A 13 7.04 -3.85 0.84
N GLU A 14 7.62 -3.01 1.69
CA GLU A 14 7.56 -3.17 3.15
C GLU A 14 6.11 -3.09 3.66
N LEU A 15 5.32 -2.15 3.15
CA LEU A 15 3.91 -2.03 3.52
C LEU A 15 3.07 -3.22 3.04
N ASN A 16 3.35 -3.74 1.85
CA ASN A 16 2.69 -4.95 1.34
C ASN A 16 3.03 -6.15 2.22
N THR A 17 4.30 -6.32 2.58
CA THR A 17 4.75 -7.37 3.50
C THR A 17 4.07 -7.25 4.86
N PHE A 18 3.97 -6.04 5.40
CA PHE A 18 3.27 -5.78 6.66
C PHE A 18 1.77 -6.07 6.58
N HIS A 19 1.12 -5.66 5.49
CA HIS A 19 -0.28 -5.96 5.21
C HIS A 19 -0.52 -7.47 5.21
N ASP A 20 0.33 -8.21 4.51
CA ASP A 20 0.22 -9.67 4.41
C ASP A 20 0.47 -10.34 5.76
N GLN A 21 1.46 -9.87 6.53
CA GLN A 21 1.68 -10.34 7.89
C GLN A 21 0.45 -10.11 8.78
N ILE A 22 -0.21 -8.97 8.72
CA ILE A 22 -1.39 -8.70 9.56
C ILE A 22 -2.59 -9.55 9.13
N ASN A 23 -2.79 -9.70 7.83
CA ASN A 23 -4.00 -10.32 7.29
C ASN A 23 -3.93 -11.85 7.24
N TYR A 24 -2.74 -12.41 6.95
CA TYR A 24 -2.56 -13.85 6.84
C TYR A 24 -2.05 -14.51 8.12
N ASN A 25 -1.42 -13.77 9.05
CA ASN A 25 -1.05 -14.39 10.33
C ASN A 25 -2.28 -14.62 11.19
N HIS A 26 -2.39 -15.83 11.71
CA HIS A 26 -3.41 -16.18 12.67
C HIS A 26 -3.28 -15.29 13.91
N LYS A 27 -4.33 -14.55 14.25
CA LYS A 27 -4.34 -13.69 15.43
C LYS A 27 -4.21 -14.57 16.68
N HIS A 28 -3.04 -14.56 17.31
CA HIS A 28 -2.83 -15.27 18.55
C HIS A 28 -3.64 -14.63 19.69
N HIS A 29 -4.30 -15.47 20.48
CA HIS A 29 -5.01 -15.05 21.67
C HIS A 29 -4.02 -14.43 22.67
N ASN A 30 -4.18 -13.13 22.96
CA ASN A 30 -3.38 -12.42 23.95
C ASN A 30 -4.18 -12.29 25.26
N GLN A 31 -3.77 -13.04 26.29
CA GLN A 31 -4.45 -13.08 27.60
C GLN A 31 -4.39 -11.76 28.37
N HIS A 32 -3.43 -10.88 28.06
CA HIS A 32 -3.30 -9.56 28.66
C HIS A 32 -4.09 -8.48 27.91
N LYS A 33 -4.64 -8.82 26.73
CA LYS A 33 -5.46 -7.90 25.94
C LYS A 33 -6.90 -8.03 26.39
N ILE A 34 -7.37 -7.07 27.18
CA ILE A 34 -8.80 -6.90 27.45
C ILE A 34 -9.42 -6.45 26.12
N GLN A 35 -10.19 -7.34 25.50
CA GLN A 35 -11.02 -6.95 24.37
C GLN A 35 -12.19 -6.12 24.92
N PRO A 36 -12.67 -5.10 24.19
CA PRO A 36 -13.89 -4.42 24.57
C PRO A 36 -14.99 -5.49 24.73
N GLN A 37 -15.49 -5.67 25.95
CA GLN A 37 -16.54 -6.65 26.28
C GLN A 37 -17.94 -6.16 25.86
N GLY A 38 -18.03 -5.30 24.85
CA GLY A 38 -19.26 -4.73 24.31
C GLY A 38 -19.31 -4.94 22.80
N PRO A 39 -20.52 -5.07 22.21
CA PRO A 39 -20.72 -5.88 21.02
C PRO A 39 -20.15 -5.22 19.77
N PRO A 40 -19.09 -5.78 19.18
CA PRO A 40 -18.63 -5.39 17.84
C PRO A 40 -19.40 -6.19 16.79
N HIS A 41 -19.90 -7.40 17.12
CA HIS A 41 -20.57 -8.30 16.20
C HIS A 41 -22.09 -8.16 16.23
N ASP A 42 -22.73 -8.06 17.41
CA ASP A 42 -24.20 -8.00 17.49
C ASP A 42 -24.80 -6.77 16.81
N ILE A 43 -24.05 -5.68 16.63
CA ILE A 43 -24.49 -4.53 15.84
C ILE A 43 -24.57 -4.90 14.35
N TYR A 44 -23.66 -5.74 13.83
CA TYR A 44 -23.70 -6.23 12.46
C TYR A 44 -24.81 -7.27 12.24
N PHE A 45 -25.07 -8.17 13.21
CA PHE A 45 -26.09 -9.22 13.07
C PHE A 45 -27.50 -8.79 13.53
N HIS A 46 -27.58 -7.84 14.47
CA HIS A 46 -28.82 -7.36 15.07
C HIS A 46 -28.87 -5.82 15.16
N PRO A 47 -28.73 -5.10 14.03
CA PRO A 47 -28.72 -3.63 13.98
C PRO A 47 -29.98 -2.99 14.59
N ASN A 48 -31.10 -3.71 14.52
CA ASN A 48 -32.39 -3.30 15.07
C ASN A 48 -32.38 -3.07 16.59
N LEU A 49 -31.52 -3.78 17.33
CA LEU A 49 -31.40 -3.64 18.78
C LEU A 49 -30.67 -2.36 19.19
N TYR A 50 -29.87 -1.81 18.28
CA TYR A 50 -28.96 -0.68 18.55
C TYR A 50 -29.35 0.61 17.82
N LYS A 51 -30.49 0.62 17.12
CA LYS A 51 -30.93 1.74 16.26
C LYS A 51 -29.83 2.23 15.30
N SER A 52 -28.96 1.32 14.85
CA SER A 52 -27.89 1.65 13.92
C SER A 52 -28.42 1.70 12.50
N SER A 53 -28.10 2.76 11.77
CA SER A 53 -28.38 2.86 10.33
C SER A 53 -27.19 2.33 9.54
N ASP A 54 -27.48 1.55 8.49
CA ASP A 54 -26.47 1.15 7.52
C ASP A 54 -26.17 2.34 6.59
N PHE A 55 -24.91 2.75 6.54
CA PHE A 55 -24.42 3.82 5.66
C PHE A 55 -23.58 3.25 4.51
N TRP A 56 -23.65 1.95 4.26
CA TRP A 56 -22.91 1.32 3.19
C TRP A 56 -23.32 1.90 1.84
N VAL A 57 -22.35 2.49 1.14
CA VAL A 57 -22.52 2.95 -0.22
C VAL A 57 -22.15 1.80 -1.14
N ASN A 58 -23.16 1.12 -1.69
CA ASN A 58 -22.95 0.12 -2.74
C ASN A 58 -22.61 0.86 -4.04
N ILE A 59 -21.32 0.98 -4.32
CA ILE A 59 -20.85 1.56 -5.57
C ILE A 59 -20.64 0.43 -6.57
N ASP A 60 -21.29 0.54 -7.73
CA ASP A 60 -21.06 -0.37 -8.84
C ASP A 60 -19.60 -0.21 -9.33
N PRO A 61 -18.80 -1.30 -9.38
CA PRO A 61 -17.45 -1.27 -9.91
C PRO A 61 -17.36 -0.66 -11.32
N GLN A 62 -18.39 -0.83 -12.15
CA GLN A 62 -18.43 -0.24 -13.50
C GLN A 62 -18.50 1.29 -13.44
N HIS A 63 -19.24 1.85 -12.49
CA HIS A 63 -19.35 3.29 -12.30
C HIS A 63 -18.05 3.88 -11.74
N LEU A 64 -17.39 3.17 -10.82
CA LEU A 64 -16.06 3.56 -10.35
C LEU A 64 -15.05 3.61 -11.49
N ALA A 65 -15.04 2.61 -12.37
CA ALA A 65 -14.13 2.59 -13.52
C ALA A 65 -14.35 3.81 -14.44
N GLN A 66 -15.60 4.19 -14.71
CA GLN A 66 -15.94 5.36 -15.51
C GLN A 66 -15.48 6.67 -14.86
N VAL A 67 -15.68 6.82 -13.54
CA VAL A 67 -15.24 8.00 -12.79
C VAL A 67 -13.71 8.06 -12.75
N CYS A 68 -13.04 6.93 -12.50
CA CYS A 68 -11.59 6.85 -12.56
C CYS A 68 -11.06 7.22 -13.94
N GLU A 69 -11.68 6.75 -15.02
CA GLU A 69 -11.28 7.14 -16.39
C GLU A 69 -11.47 8.63 -16.65
N ALA A 70 -12.55 9.23 -16.14
CA ALA A 70 -12.86 10.64 -16.33
C ALA A 70 -11.92 11.58 -15.54
N TYR A 71 -11.52 11.21 -14.32
CA TYR A 71 -10.78 12.08 -13.40
C TYR A 71 -9.33 11.68 -13.17
N ALA A 72 -8.99 10.41 -13.39
CA ALA A 72 -7.70 9.81 -13.08
C ALA A 72 -7.31 8.78 -14.16
N PRO A 73 -7.21 9.19 -15.44
CA PRO A 73 -6.80 8.29 -16.49
C PRO A 73 -5.41 7.73 -16.16
N SER A 74 -5.20 6.43 -16.40
CA SER A 74 -3.94 5.73 -16.08
C SER A 74 -2.71 6.31 -16.81
N THR A 75 -2.94 7.07 -17.87
CA THR A 75 -1.92 7.76 -18.67
C THR A 75 -1.53 9.13 -18.09
N ASP A 76 -2.14 9.59 -16.99
CA ASP A 76 -1.83 10.90 -16.41
C ASP A 76 -0.36 10.93 -15.92
N PRO A 77 0.45 11.93 -16.36
CA PRO A 77 1.80 12.17 -15.83
C PRO A 77 1.86 12.27 -14.31
N MET A 78 0.76 12.62 -13.64
CA MET A 78 0.64 12.65 -12.18
C MET A 78 0.90 11.28 -11.53
N PHE A 79 0.56 10.18 -12.20
CA PHE A 79 0.84 8.82 -11.75
C PHE A 79 2.26 8.34 -12.10
N THR A 80 3.02 9.14 -12.85
CA THR A 80 4.41 8.81 -13.18
C THR A 80 5.31 9.13 -11.98
N LEU A 81 5.80 8.08 -11.30
CA LEU A 81 6.66 8.19 -10.11
C LEU A 81 7.90 9.06 -10.37
N VAL A 82 8.58 8.78 -11.49
CA VAL A 82 9.73 9.52 -11.99
C VAL A 82 9.75 9.46 -13.52
N PRO A 83 10.29 10.49 -14.18
CA PRO A 83 10.86 10.46 -15.52
C PRO A 83 11.09 9.08 -16.15
N PRO A 84 10.41 8.58 -17.19
CA PRO A 84 10.78 7.28 -17.77
C PRO A 84 12.26 7.23 -18.17
N ALA A 85 12.74 8.28 -18.85
CA ALA A 85 14.16 8.42 -19.21
C ALA A 85 15.10 8.45 -18.00
N PHE A 86 14.64 8.94 -16.84
CA PHE A 86 15.44 8.93 -15.61
C PHE A 86 15.42 7.55 -14.96
N ALA A 87 14.26 6.87 -14.96
CA ALA A 87 14.13 5.51 -14.44
C ALA A 87 15.04 4.54 -15.20
N ASP A 88 15.11 4.67 -16.53
CA ASP A 88 15.99 3.87 -17.38
C ASP A 88 17.47 4.07 -17.02
N ALA A 89 17.90 5.33 -16.88
CA ALA A 89 19.27 5.65 -16.49
C ALA A 89 19.58 5.14 -15.07
N ALA A 90 18.68 5.34 -14.12
CA ALA A 90 18.85 4.86 -12.74
C ALA A 90 18.91 3.32 -12.67
N ASN A 91 18.07 2.63 -13.43
CA ASN A 91 18.07 1.17 -13.49
C ASN A 91 19.37 0.61 -14.10
N ALA A 92 19.92 1.29 -15.12
CA ALA A 92 21.22 0.91 -15.68
C ALA A 92 22.33 0.99 -14.62
N PHE A 93 22.38 2.06 -13.82
CA PHE A 93 23.35 2.18 -12.72
C PHE A 93 23.14 1.14 -11.62
N ILE A 94 21.89 0.83 -11.27
CA ILE A 94 21.58 -0.21 -10.26
C ILE A 94 22.02 -1.59 -10.75
N GLN A 95 21.84 -1.89 -12.04
CA GLN A 95 22.31 -3.13 -12.65
C GLN A 95 23.83 -3.23 -12.68
N GLU A 96 24.54 -2.15 -13.00
CA GLU A 96 26.01 -2.09 -12.94
C GLU A 96 26.55 -2.32 -11.51
N LEU A 97 25.81 -1.87 -10.50
CA LEU A 97 26.15 -2.09 -9.09
C LEU A 97 25.85 -3.52 -8.59
N GLY A 98 25.18 -4.36 -9.39
CA GLY A 98 24.88 -5.76 -9.04
C GLY A 98 23.88 -5.91 -7.89
N ILE A 99 22.95 -4.97 -7.73
CA ILE A 99 21.98 -4.97 -6.63
C ILE A 99 20.67 -5.60 -7.11
N ASP A 100 20.40 -6.84 -6.68
CA ASP A 100 19.22 -7.60 -7.12
C ASP A 100 17.92 -7.14 -6.44
N ALA A 101 17.97 -6.73 -5.18
CA ALA A 101 16.81 -6.28 -4.40
C ALA A 101 17.20 -5.18 -3.42
N ILE A 102 16.35 -4.16 -3.30
CA ILE A 102 16.55 -3.03 -2.38
C ILE A 102 15.92 -3.39 -1.03
N ASN A 103 16.74 -3.47 0.00
CA ASN A 103 16.38 -3.85 1.36
C ASN A 103 16.84 -2.76 2.34
N LEU A 104 16.33 -2.78 3.57
CA LEU A 104 16.69 -1.79 4.60
C LEU A 104 18.20 -1.65 4.84
N ASN A 105 18.97 -2.73 4.62
CA ASN A 105 20.43 -2.72 4.79
C ASN A 105 21.19 -2.09 3.62
N ASN A 106 20.63 -2.08 2.41
CA ASN A 106 21.33 -1.58 1.23
C ASN A 106 20.71 -0.29 0.66
N VAL A 107 19.48 0.05 1.01
CA VAL A 107 18.72 1.17 0.43
C VAL A 107 19.48 2.50 0.53
N TRP A 108 20.13 2.75 1.67
CA TRP A 108 20.93 3.95 1.89
C TRP A 108 22.25 3.95 1.12
N ASP A 109 22.89 2.79 0.97
CA ASP A 109 24.15 2.66 0.24
C ASP A 109 23.90 2.79 -1.27
N THR A 110 22.84 2.16 -1.78
CA THR A 110 22.35 2.35 -3.16
C THR A 110 22.04 3.81 -3.44
N PHE A 111 21.34 4.50 -2.52
CA PHE A 111 21.05 5.92 -2.67
C PHE A 111 22.32 6.78 -2.72
N LYS A 112 23.32 6.48 -1.87
CA LYS A 112 24.60 7.20 -1.84
C LYS A 112 25.49 6.93 -3.05
N ASN A 113 25.41 5.74 -3.64
CA ASN A 113 26.23 5.37 -4.80
C ASN A 113 25.68 5.95 -6.12
N ILE A 114 24.39 6.28 -6.17
CA ILE A 114 23.72 6.84 -7.35
C ILE A 114 23.64 8.38 -7.29
N CYS A 115 23.77 8.97 -6.10
CA CYS A 115 23.73 10.43 -5.87
C CYS A 115 25.13 11.04 -5.86
#